data_AF-A0A6C1S1Y2-F1
#
_entry.id   AF-A0A6C1S1Y2-F1
#
_cell.length_a   1.000
_cell.length_b   1.000
_cell.length_c   1.000
_cell.angle_alpha   90.00
_cell.angle_beta   90.00
_cell.angle_gamma   90.00
#
_symmetry.space_group_name_H-M   'P 1'
#
loop_
_entity.id
_entity.type
_entity.pdbx_description
1 polymer ?
#
loop_
_entity_poly.entity_id
_entity_poly.type
_entity_poly.pdbx_seq_one_letter_code
_entity_poly.pdbx_strand_id
1 'polypeptide(L)'
;MPAIGLLLLLNSGTYLEFLSFPQKRAIFLILLIGTTLLPLTLIPVIILQRNKAGLAMESHRERVMPMFITVIFYGFTWHMLSRLNVPSLISTYAITGTVTLLVCSLVTFRWKISLHMTAQGALAGTILAVAFRHGVNLQLYLSLLFLCGGLTGWSRLKLGAHTPAQIYVGYLTGLTIAFLLMFNF
;
A
#
# COMPACT_ATOMS: atom_id res chain seq x y z
N MET A 1 0.91 2.96 -1.08
CA MET A 1 0.57 4.38 -0.85
C MET A 1 -0.77 4.46 -0.11
N PRO A 2 -0.79 4.09 1.18
CA PRO A 2 -2.06 3.83 1.88
C PRO A 2 -2.94 5.06 2.07
N ALA A 3 -2.34 6.21 2.40
CA ALA A 3 -3.07 7.47 2.63
C ALA A 3 -3.81 7.95 1.37
N ILE A 4 -3.15 7.91 0.21
CA ILE A 4 -3.77 8.29 -1.07
C ILE A 4 -4.95 7.37 -1.39
N GLY A 5 -4.78 6.06 -1.26
CA GLY A 5 -5.89 5.12 -1.51
C GLY A 5 -7.06 5.32 -0.56
N LEU A 6 -6.80 5.62 0.71
CA LEU A 6 -7.88 5.95 1.65
C LEU A 6 -8.62 7.23 1.23
N LEU A 7 -7.92 8.27 0.77
CA LEU A 7 -8.57 9.47 0.25
C LEU A 7 -9.45 9.16 -0.96
N LEU A 8 -9.00 8.32 -1.88
CA LEU A 8 -9.83 7.89 -3.01
C LEU A 8 -11.06 7.11 -2.54
N LEU A 9 -10.91 6.22 -1.55
CA LEU A 9 -12.03 5.46 -0.98
C LEU A 9 -13.05 6.36 -0.27
N LEU A 10 -12.60 7.36 0.49
CA LEU A 10 -13.48 8.30 1.19
C LEU A 10 -14.24 9.26 0.25
N ASN A 11 -13.84 9.34 -1.03
CA ASN A 11 -14.47 10.15 -2.08
C ASN A 11 -14.94 9.29 -3.28
N SER A 12 -15.19 8.00 -3.05
CA SER A 12 -15.52 7.04 -4.12
C SER A 12 -17.00 6.97 -4.49
N GLY A 13 -17.87 7.82 -3.91
CA GLY A 13 -19.33 7.68 -4.07
C GLY A 13 -19.93 6.48 -3.33
N THR A 14 -19.15 5.82 -2.46
CA THR A 14 -19.62 4.71 -1.62
C THR A 14 -20.17 5.22 -0.29
N TYR A 15 -20.70 4.30 0.53
CA TYR A 15 -21.22 4.61 1.86
C TYR A 15 -20.19 5.26 2.81
N LEU A 16 -18.90 5.19 2.50
CA LEU A 16 -17.84 5.90 3.24
C LEU A 16 -17.94 7.42 3.13
N GLU A 17 -18.59 7.93 2.09
CA GLU A 17 -18.75 9.36 1.88
C GLU A 17 -19.66 10.00 2.93
N PHE A 18 -20.59 9.24 3.51
CA PHE A 18 -21.52 9.70 4.56
C PHE A 18 -20.91 9.73 5.97
N LEU A 19 -19.66 9.31 6.14
CA LEU A 19 -18.97 9.43 7.43
C LEU A 19 -18.84 10.90 7.84
N SER A 20 -19.01 11.18 9.13
CA SER A 20 -18.83 12.53 9.65
C SER A 20 -17.37 12.98 9.49
N PHE A 21 -17.16 14.29 9.32
CA PHE A 21 -15.81 14.84 9.17
C PHE A 21 -14.83 14.41 10.29
N PRO A 22 -15.23 14.39 11.58
CA PRO A 22 -14.37 13.88 12.65
C PRO A 22 -13.97 12.41 12.46
N GLN A 23 -14.90 11.55 12.00
CA GLN A 23 -14.61 10.14 11.72
C GLN A 23 -13.61 9.99 10.57
N LYS A 24 -13.86 10.66 9.44
CA LYS A 24 -12.94 10.64 8.28
C LYS A 24 -11.54 11.09 8.68
N ARG A 25 -11.45 12.18 9.44
CA ARG A 25 -10.17 12.72 9.94
C ARG A 25 -9.45 11.73 10.88
N ALA A 26 -10.17 11.15 11.84
CA ALA A 26 -9.58 10.20 12.78
C ALA A 26 -9.03 8.96 12.05
N ILE A 27 -9.83 8.36 11.16
CA ILE A 27 -9.43 7.20 10.36
C ILE A 27 -8.20 7.53 9.50
N PHE A 28 -8.22 8.67 8.82
CA PHE A 28 -7.10 9.12 7.99
C PHE A 28 -5.83 9.29 8.80
N LEU A 29 -5.90 9.94 9.97
CA LEU A 29 -4.74 10.13 10.85
C LEU A 29 -4.21 8.81 11.40
N ILE A 30 -5.07 7.90 11.86
CA ILE A 30 -4.65 6.57 12.35
C ILE A 30 -3.90 5.82 11.23
N LEU A 31 -4.48 5.78 10.03
CA LEU A 31 -3.87 5.09 8.90
C LEU A 31 -2.58 5.77 8.44
N LEU A 32 -2.55 7.11 8.35
CA LEU A 32 -1.35 7.87 7.97
C LEU A 32 -0.20 7.68 8.97
N ILE A 33 -0.49 7.76 10.26
CA ILE A 33 0.50 7.58 11.33
C ILE A 33 1.04 6.16 11.28
N GLY A 34 0.15 5.17 11.30
CA GLY A 34 0.52 3.76 11.39
C GLY A 34 1.23 3.22 10.15
N THR A 35 0.86 3.68 8.96
CA THR A 35 1.36 3.10 7.70
C THR A 35 2.42 3.94 6.99
N THR A 36 2.60 5.20 7.39
CA THR A 36 3.52 6.13 6.73
C THR A 36 4.45 6.79 7.74
N LEU A 37 3.92 7.55 8.71
CA LEU A 37 4.77 8.36 9.58
C LEU A 37 5.64 7.50 10.52
N LEU A 38 5.08 6.48 11.17
CA LEU A 38 5.84 5.59 12.06
C LEU A 38 6.94 4.82 11.32
N PRO A 39 6.66 4.13 10.20
CA PRO A 39 7.73 3.52 9.40
C PRO A 39 8.78 4.53 8.94
N LEU A 40 8.35 5.70 8.46
CA LEU A 40 9.26 6.72 7.91
C LEU A 40 10.21 7.30 8.96
N THR A 41 9.78 7.42 10.22
CA THR A 41 10.64 7.95 11.30
C THR A 41 11.50 6.87 11.93
N LEU A 42 10.95 5.68 12.20
CA LEU A 42 11.65 4.65 12.97
C LEU A 42 12.63 3.83 12.12
N ILE A 43 12.30 3.54 10.85
CA ILE A 43 13.14 2.70 10.00
C ILE A 43 14.52 3.33 9.73
N PRO A 44 14.63 4.61 9.33
CA PRO A 44 15.94 5.25 9.12
C PRO A 44 16.79 5.23 10.39
N VAL A 45 16.21 5.48 11.56
CA VAL A 45 16.92 5.43 12.84
C VAL A 45 17.52 4.04 13.09
N ILE A 46 16.73 2.98 12.89
CA ILE A 46 17.19 1.60 13.05
C ILE A 46 18.30 1.26 12.04
N ILE A 47 18.17 1.70 10.78
CA ILE A 47 19.19 1.44 9.76
C ILE A 47 20.50 2.14 10.10
N LEU A 48 20.45 3.43 10.48
CA LEU A 48 21.64 4.21 10.82
C LEU A 48 22.37 3.65 12.06
N GLN A 49 21.63 3.08 13.02
CA GLN A 49 22.24 2.41 14.17
C GLN A 49 22.96 1.10 13.80
N ARG A 50 22.45 0.37 12.80
CA ARG A 50 23.03 -0.93 12.38
C ARG A 50 24.07 -0.81 11.27
N ASN A 51 23.91 0.17 10.38
CA ASN A 51 24.76 0.37 9.22
C ASN A 51 25.34 1.79 9.22
N LYS A 52 26.61 1.92 9.59
CA LYS A 52 27.33 3.19 9.60
C LYS A 52 27.62 3.74 8.20
N ALA A 53 27.39 2.95 7.13
CA ALA A 53 27.66 3.34 5.74
C ALA A 53 26.52 4.17 5.09
N GLY A 54 25.40 4.41 5.79
CA GLY A 54 24.33 5.31 5.34
C GLY A 54 22.97 4.63 5.12
N LEU A 55 22.04 5.36 4.47
CA LEU A 55 20.64 4.94 4.26
C LEU A 55 20.41 4.13 2.97
N ALA A 56 21.41 4.05 2.09
CA ALA A 56 21.28 3.34 0.83
C ALA A 56 21.23 1.82 1.07
N MET A 57 20.15 1.18 0.62
CA MET A 57 19.99 -0.28 0.65
C MET A 57 20.23 -0.87 -0.74
N GLU A 58 21.45 -1.33 -0.99
CA GLU A 58 21.85 -1.86 -2.28
C GLU A 58 21.35 -3.30 -2.47
N SER A 59 21.40 -4.11 -1.41
CA SER A 59 20.98 -5.51 -1.46
C SER A 59 19.50 -5.70 -1.14
N HIS A 60 18.89 -6.76 -1.70
CA HIS A 60 17.53 -7.16 -1.36
C HIS A 60 17.42 -7.61 0.11
N ARG A 61 18.49 -8.20 0.67
CA ARG A 61 18.53 -8.68 2.06
C ARG A 61 18.43 -7.55 3.08
N GLU A 62 19.06 -6.42 2.81
CA GLU A 62 18.95 -5.23 3.67
C GLU A 62 17.53 -4.66 3.73
N ARG A 63 16.73 -4.87 2.68
CA ARG A 63 15.35 -4.38 2.60
C ARG A 63 14.35 -5.23 3.39
N VAL A 64 14.67 -6.51 3.61
CA VAL A 64 13.78 -7.45 4.29
C VAL A 64 13.45 -6.97 5.71
N MET A 65 14.46 -6.64 6.53
CA MET A 65 14.22 -6.24 7.91
C MET A 65 13.33 -4.98 8.01
N PRO A 66 13.62 -3.86 7.31
CA PRO A 66 12.72 -2.70 7.24
C PRO A 66 11.29 -3.05 6.82
N MET A 67 11.14 -3.94 5.83
CA MET A 67 9.82 -4.34 5.35
C MET A 67 9.04 -5.13 6.40
N PHE A 68 9.66 -6.08 7.10
CA PHE A 68 9.02 -6.82 8.19
C PHE A 68 8.59 -5.91 9.35
N ILE A 69 9.42 -4.95 9.74
CA ILE A 69 9.06 -3.95 10.74
C ILE A 69 7.83 -3.15 10.27
N THR A 70 7.80 -2.78 8.98
CA THR A 70 6.65 -2.08 8.39
C THR A 70 5.39 -2.96 8.41
N VAL A 71 5.49 -4.27 8.17
CA VAL A 71 4.37 -5.23 8.29
C VAL A 71 3.80 -5.22 9.71
N ILE A 72 4.65 -5.17 10.74
CA ILE A 72 4.18 -5.09 12.14
C ILE A 72 3.38 -3.81 12.37
N PHE A 73 3.86 -2.66 11.91
CA PHE A 73 3.11 -1.40 12.04
C PHE A 73 1.79 -1.42 11.27
N TYR A 74 1.77 -2.00 10.07
CA TYR A 74 0.54 -2.14 9.28
C TYR A 74 -0.45 -3.08 9.96
N GLY A 75 0.03 -4.20 10.50
CA GLY A 75 -0.77 -5.15 11.28
C GLY A 75 -1.36 -4.51 12.54
N PHE A 76 -0.57 -3.72 13.28
CA PHE A 76 -1.06 -2.97 14.43
C PHE A 76 -2.11 -1.93 14.03
N THR A 77 -1.90 -1.21 12.93
CA THR A 77 -2.86 -0.24 12.40
C THR A 77 -4.18 -0.90 12.03
N TRP A 78 -4.12 -2.04 11.33
CA TRP A 78 -5.30 -2.86 11.04
C TRP A 78 -5.99 -3.31 12.32
N HIS A 79 -5.24 -3.82 13.30
CA HIS A 79 -5.81 -4.25 14.57
C HIS A 79 -6.57 -3.10 15.25
N MET A 80 -5.95 -1.92 15.38
CA MET A 80 -6.63 -0.74 15.93
C MET A 80 -7.91 -0.40 15.17
N LEU A 81 -7.85 -0.31 13.84
CA LEU A 81 -9.03 -0.02 13.02
C LEU A 81 -10.12 -1.09 13.16
N SER A 82 -9.76 -2.38 13.27
CA SER A 82 -10.72 -3.48 13.47
C SER A 82 -11.43 -3.45 14.82
N ARG A 83 -10.83 -2.79 15.83
CA ARG A 83 -11.41 -2.59 17.16
C ARG A 83 -12.28 -1.34 17.26
N LEU A 84 -12.16 -0.43 16.30
CA LEU A 84 -13.02 0.74 16.20
C LEU A 84 -14.30 0.37 15.44
N ASN A 85 -15.40 1.06 15.76
CA ASN A 85 -16.67 0.89 15.05
C ASN A 85 -16.65 1.63 13.69
N VAL A 86 -15.66 1.30 12.86
CA VAL A 86 -15.47 1.85 11.51
C VAL A 86 -16.04 0.88 10.47
N PRO A 87 -16.47 1.39 9.30
CA PRO A 87 -16.82 0.54 8.16
C PRO A 87 -15.80 -0.57 7.87
N SER A 88 -16.29 -1.80 7.65
CA SER A 88 -15.47 -2.97 7.34
C SER A 88 -14.56 -2.79 6.13
N LEU A 89 -14.97 -1.97 5.15
CA LEU A 89 -14.15 -1.62 3.99
C LEU A 89 -12.80 -0.99 4.40
N ILE A 90 -12.78 -0.20 5.49
CA ILE A 90 -11.58 0.50 5.97
C ILE A 90 -10.61 -0.46 6.67
N SER A 91 -11.13 -1.33 7.53
CA SER A 91 -10.30 -2.35 8.17
C SER A 91 -9.81 -3.39 7.15
N THR A 92 -10.63 -3.75 6.16
CA THR A 92 -10.24 -4.61 5.03
C THR A 92 -9.12 -3.97 4.20
N TYR A 93 -9.22 -2.68 3.93
CA TYR A 93 -8.17 -1.94 3.23
C TYR A 93 -6.84 -1.97 4.01
N ALA A 94 -6.89 -1.81 5.33
CA ALA A 94 -5.70 -1.88 6.17
C ALA A 94 -5.05 -3.27 6.14
N ILE A 95 -5.80 -4.36 6.32
CA ILE A 95 -5.25 -5.73 6.26
C ILE A 95 -4.73 -6.06 4.85
N THR A 96 -5.39 -5.55 3.81
CA THR A 96 -4.94 -5.71 2.42
C THR A 96 -3.53 -5.14 2.23
N GLY A 97 -3.26 -3.95 2.79
CA GLY A 97 -1.93 -3.37 2.82
C GLY A 97 -0.92 -4.25 3.56
N THR A 98 -1.29 -4.76 4.74
CA THR A 98 -0.45 -5.65 5.55
C THR A 98 -0.07 -6.93 4.80
N VAL A 99 -1.06 -7.62 4.22
CA VAL A 99 -0.85 -8.87 3.48
C VAL A 99 -0.01 -8.62 2.24
N THR A 100 -0.29 -7.55 1.49
CA THR A 100 0.50 -7.18 0.30
C THR A 100 1.97 -6.96 0.65
N LEU A 101 2.23 -6.24 1.74
CA LEU A 101 3.59 -5.97 2.18
C LEU A 101 4.28 -7.22 2.73
N LEU A 102 3.57 -8.09 3.44
CA LEU A 102 4.08 -9.38 3.90
C LEU A 102 4.51 -10.25 2.72
N VAL A 103 3.66 -10.40 1.70
CA VAL A 103 4.00 -11.14 0.48
C VAL A 103 5.23 -10.54 -0.21
N CYS A 104 5.28 -9.21 -0.33
CA CYS A 104 6.45 -8.56 -0.91
C CYS A 104 7.72 -8.78 -0.09
N SER A 105 7.62 -8.82 1.24
CA SER A 105 8.76 -9.11 2.13
C SER A 105 9.27 -10.53 1.91
N LEU A 106 8.34 -11.48 1.75
CA LEU A 106 8.65 -12.88 1.45
C LEU A 106 9.36 -13.03 0.09
N VAL A 107 8.86 -12.37 -0.96
CA VAL A 107 9.50 -12.38 -2.28
C VAL A 107 10.88 -11.72 -2.23
N THR A 108 11.00 -10.60 -1.50
CA THR A 108 12.24 -9.81 -1.39
C THR A 108 13.39 -10.57 -0.72
N PHE A 109 13.13 -11.64 0.04
CA PHE A 109 14.20 -12.52 0.52
C PHE A 109 15.02 -13.16 -0.59
N ARG A 110 14.42 -13.41 -1.76
CA ARG A 110 15.07 -14.12 -2.88
C ARG A 110 15.19 -13.27 -4.13
N TRP A 111 14.30 -12.31 -4.33
CA TRP A 111 14.26 -11.51 -5.56
C TRP A 111 13.71 -10.10 -5.33
N LYS A 112 14.37 -9.11 -5.92
CA LYS A 112 14.08 -7.68 -5.71
C LYS A 112 12.80 -7.24 -6.45
N ILE A 113 11.63 -7.40 -5.83
CA ILE A 113 10.36 -6.89 -6.37
C ILE A 113 10.25 -5.37 -6.23
N SER A 114 9.54 -4.70 -7.16
CA SER A 114 9.33 -3.25 -7.12
C SER A 114 8.14 -2.87 -6.23
N LEU A 115 8.41 -2.45 -4.98
CA LEU A 115 7.37 -2.00 -4.05
C LEU A 115 6.56 -0.80 -4.55
N HIS A 116 7.17 0.07 -5.36
CA HIS A 116 6.46 1.20 -5.96
C HIS A 116 5.39 0.70 -6.94
N MET A 117 5.73 -0.28 -7.76
CA MET A 117 4.78 -0.87 -8.69
C MET A 117 3.73 -1.72 -7.98
N THR A 118 4.11 -2.46 -6.93
CA THR A 118 3.14 -3.14 -6.07
C THR A 118 2.15 -2.17 -5.43
N ALA A 119 2.62 -1.01 -4.94
CA ALA A 119 1.72 0.00 -4.38
C ALA A 119 0.74 0.55 -5.43
N GLN A 120 1.19 0.81 -6.66
CA GLN A 120 0.32 1.24 -7.76
C GLN A 120 -0.69 0.16 -8.15
N GLY A 121 -0.25 -1.09 -8.25
CA GLY A 121 -1.12 -2.23 -8.52
C GLY A 121 -2.16 -2.44 -7.42
N ALA A 122 -1.77 -2.36 -6.15
CA ALA A 122 -2.67 -2.52 -5.02
C ALA A 122 -3.73 -1.41 -4.95
N LEU A 123 -3.38 -0.17 -5.29
CA LEU A 123 -4.36 0.91 -5.44
C LEU A 123 -5.34 0.62 -6.57
N ALA A 124 -4.85 0.24 -7.75
CA ALA A 124 -5.71 -0.11 -8.88
C ALA A 124 -6.65 -1.29 -8.55
N GLY A 125 -6.13 -2.37 -7.96
CA GLY A 125 -6.91 -3.53 -7.53
C GLY A 125 -7.97 -3.20 -6.48
N THR A 126 -7.64 -2.30 -5.53
CA THR A 126 -8.61 -1.81 -4.53
C THR A 126 -9.75 -1.04 -5.19
N ILE A 127 -9.43 -0.07 -6.04
CA ILE A 127 -10.44 0.75 -6.74
C ILE A 127 -11.28 -0.11 -7.68
N LEU A 128 -10.66 -1.06 -8.37
CA LEU A 128 -11.35 -2.01 -9.24
C LEU A 128 -12.35 -2.86 -8.46
N ALA A 129 -11.93 -3.45 -7.34
CA ALA A 129 -12.81 -4.25 -6.49
C ALA A 129 -14.00 -3.44 -5.95
N VAL A 130 -13.75 -2.20 -5.50
CA VAL A 130 -14.80 -1.30 -5.01
C VAL A 130 -15.77 -0.92 -6.13
N ALA A 131 -15.27 -0.61 -7.33
CA ALA A 131 -16.10 -0.29 -8.49
C ALA A 131 -17.03 -1.45 -8.85
N PHE A 132 -16.50 -2.67 -8.96
CA PHE A 132 -17.31 -3.86 -9.27
C PHE A 132 -18.31 -4.19 -8.17
N ARG A 133 -17.88 -4.13 -6.91
CA ARG A 133 -18.70 -4.57 -5.78
C ARG A 133 -19.84 -3.60 -5.45
N HIS A 134 -19.58 -2.30 -5.55
CA HIS A 134 -20.57 -1.28 -5.21
C HIS A 134 -21.27 -0.67 -6.43
N GLY A 135 -20.92 -1.09 -7.65
CA GLY A 135 -21.51 -0.56 -8.88
C GLY A 135 -21.22 0.93 -9.11
N VAL A 136 -20.15 1.46 -8.51
CA VAL A 136 -19.77 2.87 -8.61
C VAL A 136 -18.84 3.11 -9.80
N ASN A 137 -19.09 4.19 -10.55
CA ASN A 137 -18.24 4.54 -11.68
C ASN A 137 -16.94 5.22 -11.21
N LEU A 138 -15.85 4.44 -11.16
CA LEU A 138 -14.50 4.92 -10.83
C LEU A 138 -13.55 4.89 -12.03
N GLN A 139 -14.09 4.97 -13.26
CA GLN A 139 -13.29 4.90 -14.49
C GLN A 139 -12.19 5.98 -14.53
N LEU A 140 -12.51 7.21 -14.13
CA LEU A 140 -11.52 8.29 -14.07
C LEU A 140 -10.36 7.95 -13.12
N TYR A 141 -10.68 7.38 -11.95
CA TYR A 141 -9.66 7.01 -10.96
C TYR A 141 -8.75 5.92 -11.50
N LEU A 142 -9.33 4.89 -12.14
CA LEU A 142 -8.56 3.82 -12.78
C LEU A 142 -7.66 4.35 -13.90
N SER A 143 -8.18 5.21 -14.79
CA SER A 143 -7.40 5.82 -15.87
C SER A 143 -6.20 6.61 -15.33
N LEU A 144 -6.39 7.43 -14.29
CA LEU A 144 -5.31 8.16 -13.65
C LEU A 144 -4.30 7.23 -12.97
N LEU A 145 -4.76 6.18 -12.29
CA LEU A 145 -3.88 5.19 -11.65
C LEU A 145 -3.06 4.40 -12.66
N PHE A 146 -3.62 4.04 -13.82
CA PHE A 146 -2.86 3.40 -14.90
C PHE A 146 -1.81 4.33 -15.50
N LEU A 147 -2.16 5.60 -15.73
CA LEU A 147 -1.22 6.62 -16.21
C LEU A 147 -0.07 6.83 -15.21
N CYS A 148 -0.39 7.03 -13.93
CA CYS A 148 0.60 7.15 -12.85
C CYS A 148 1.45 5.88 -12.70
N GLY A 149 0.85 4.70 -12.85
CA GLY A 149 1.54 3.41 -12.87
C GLY A 149 2.55 3.31 -14.01
N GLY A 150 2.17 3.71 -15.22
CA GLY A 150 3.04 3.75 -16.39
C GLY A 150 4.23 4.69 -16.20
N LEU A 151 3.98 5.92 -15.73
CA LEU A 151 5.03 6.91 -15.43
C LEU A 151 5.97 6.41 -14.32
N THR A 152 5.42 5.79 -13.28
CA THR A 152 6.20 5.21 -12.19
C THR A 152 7.09 4.09 -12.71
N GLY A 153 6.54 3.15 -13.49
CA GLY A 153 7.27 2.04 -14.09
C GLY A 153 8.39 2.51 -15.00
N TRP A 154 8.10 3.47 -15.89
CA TRP A 154 9.08 4.11 -16.75
C TRP A 154 10.23 4.74 -15.95
N SER A 155 9.93 5.49 -14.88
CA SER A 155 10.96 6.10 -14.03
C SER A 155 11.90 5.05 -13.41
N ARG A 156 11.37 3.89 -13.00
CA ARG A 156 12.16 2.82 -12.39
C ARG A 156 13.08 2.13 -13.40
N LEU A 157 12.62 1.95 -14.64
CA LEU A 157 13.44 1.44 -15.74
C LEU A 157 14.52 2.44 -16.13
N LYS A 158 14.16 3.71 -16.29
CA LYS A 158 15.08 4.76 -16.74
C LYS A 158 16.23 5.00 -15.76
N LEU A 159 15.97 4.87 -14.46
CA LEU A 159 16.98 4.94 -13.40
C LEU A 159 17.80 3.64 -13.23
N GLY A 160 17.53 2.59 -14.01
CA GLY A 160 18.18 1.28 -13.85
C GLY A 160 17.88 0.60 -12.51
N ALA A 161 16.87 1.07 -11.77
CA ALA A 161 16.60 0.61 -10.41
C ALA A 161 15.99 -0.81 -10.38
N HIS A 162 15.27 -1.17 -11.43
CA HIS A 162 14.54 -2.43 -11.57
C HIS A 162 14.49 -2.92 -13.02
N THR A 163 14.26 -4.23 -13.21
CA THR A 163 14.00 -4.85 -14.52
C THR A 163 12.51 -4.83 -14.86
N PRO A 164 12.11 -5.02 -16.14
CA PRO A 164 10.70 -5.10 -16.53
C PRO A 164 9.93 -6.18 -15.75
N ALA A 165 10.52 -7.35 -15.55
CA ALA A 165 9.90 -8.43 -14.76
C ALA A 165 9.59 -7.98 -13.31
N GLN A 166 10.52 -7.29 -12.64
CA GLN A 166 10.32 -6.80 -11.28
C GLN A 166 9.20 -5.76 -11.16
N ILE A 167 8.99 -5.00 -12.24
CA ILE A 167 7.94 -3.99 -12.36
C ILE A 167 6.58 -4.65 -12.58
N TYR A 168 6.46 -5.53 -13.58
CA TYR A 168 5.20 -6.20 -13.90
C TYR A 168 4.75 -7.15 -12.81
N VAL A 169 5.64 -7.99 -12.28
CA VAL A 169 5.33 -8.88 -11.16
C VAL A 169 4.96 -8.06 -9.92
N GLY A 170 5.67 -6.96 -9.67
CA GLY A 170 5.32 -6.00 -8.61
C GLY A 170 3.88 -5.52 -8.73
N TYR A 171 3.52 -4.97 -9.88
CA TYR A 171 2.19 -4.43 -10.15
C TYR A 171 1.09 -5.50 -10.05
N LEU A 172 1.26 -6.64 -10.73
CA LEU A 172 0.28 -7.72 -10.74
C LEU A 172 0.09 -8.34 -9.35
N THR A 173 1.16 -8.47 -8.56
CA THR A 173 1.08 -8.96 -7.17
C THR A 173 0.20 -8.04 -6.34
N GLY A 174 0.46 -6.73 -6.38
CA GLY A 174 -0.34 -5.75 -5.65
C GLY A 174 -1.80 -5.75 -6.09
N LEU A 175 -2.04 -5.74 -7.40
CA LEU A 175 -3.38 -5.74 -7.98
C LEU A 175 -4.17 -6.97 -7.56
N THR A 176 -3.58 -8.15 -7.69
CA THR A 176 -4.27 -9.42 -7.41
C THR A 176 -4.63 -9.55 -5.94
N ILE A 177 -3.67 -9.29 -5.04
CA ILE A 177 -3.93 -9.37 -3.59
C ILE A 177 -5.01 -8.36 -3.19
N ALA A 178 -4.88 -7.12 -3.64
CA ALA A 178 -5.82 -6.08 -3.29
C ALA A 178 -7.21 -6.33 -3.85
N PHE A 179 -7.31 -6.74 -5.11
CA PHE A 179 -8.58 -7.07 -5.72
C PHE A 179 -9.27 -8.22 -4.98
N LEU A 180 -8.57 -9.33 -4.73
CA LEU A 180 -9.17 -10.49 -4.08
C LEU A 180 -9.65 -10.18 -2.65
N LEU A 181 -8.84 -9.52 -1.83
CA LEU A 181 -9.22 -9.20 -0.45
C LEU A 181 -10.33 -8.14 -0.41
N MET A 182 -10.23 -7.09 -1.23
CA MET A 182 -11.25 -6.04 -1.29
C MET A 182 -12.52 -6.49 -2.01
N PHE A 183 -12.51 -7.56 -2.78
CA PHE A 183 -13.74 -8.08 -3.39
C PHE A 183 -14.52 -8.95 -2.41
N ASN A 184 -13.84 -9.68 -1.51
CA ASN A 184 -14.43 -10.67 -0.61
C ASN A 184 -14.76 -10.19 0.82
N PHE A 185 -14.65 -8.88 1.13
CA PHE A 185 -14.97 -8.36 2.48
C PHE A 185 -16.46 -8.42 2.87
#